data_AF-A0A3N5I9C8-F1
#
_entry.id   AF-A0A3N5I9C8-F1
#
_cell.length_a   1.000
_cell.length_b   1.000
_cell.length_c   1.000
_cell.angle_alpha   90.00
_cell.angle_beta   90.00
_cell.angle_gamma   90.00
#
_symmetry.space_group_name_H-M   'P 1'
#
loop_
_entity.id
_entity.type
_entity.pdbx_description
1 polymer ?
#
loop_
_entity_poly.entity_id
_entity_poly.type
_entity_poly.pdbx_seq_one_letter_code
_entity_poly.pdbx_strand_id
1 'polypeptide(L)'
;MTRSQPIQLHPRGAALRQALFLRNWLVLACLILGTLNGAVSWAEPAEPPPSARSFQVGEQLTYDISWLNITAGTAVMVVSDAGMDGDRPLAKLITTAQSRPAISAFFPVNNRVESIVDPATLLPEHLLFKRREGKKKEDIEYRFHQKEGTVTVVKGGATETLEMSPGTQDVISCLYFARSE
;
A
#
# COMPACT_ATOMS: atom_id res chain seq x y z
N MET A 1 28.73 -42.76 21.28
CA MET A 1 27.65 -42.35 22.20
C MET A 1 26.40 -43.10 21.78
N THR A 2 26.12 -44.20 22.50
CA THR A 2 25.17 -45.24 22.08
C THR A 2 23.90 -45.07 22.90
N ARG A 3 22.76 -44.78 22.27
CA ARG A 3 21.46 -44.63 22.93
C ARG A 3 20.78 -45.99 23.02
N SER A 4 20.56 -46.45 24.23
CA SER A 4 19.79 -47.65 24.57
C SER A 4 18.29 -47.35 24.49
N GLN A 5 17.50 -48.20 23.84
CA GLN A 5 16.06 -48.33 24.10
C GLN A 5 15.74 -49.80 24.45
N PRO A 6 15.01 -50.07 25.55
CA PRO A 6 14.51 -51.42 25.83
C PRO A 6 13.11 -51.64 25.22
N ILE A 7 13.07 -52.63 24.34
CA ILE A 7 12.25 -53.86 24.36
C ILE A 7 10.75 -53.74 24.73
N GLN A 8 9.93 -54.06 23.72
CA GLN A 8 8.54 -54.50 23.76
C GLN A 8 8.32 -55.78 24.58
N LEU A 9 7.13 -55.92 25.19
CA LEU A 9 6.51 -57.23 25.43
C LEU A 9 4.96 -57.11 25.36
N HIS A 10 4.42 -57.59 24.23
CA HIS A 10 3.06 -58.16 24.13
C HIS A 10 3.05 -59.52 24.82
N PRO A 11 1.92 -59.96 25.42
CA PRO A 11 1.25 -61.14 24.87
C PRO A 11 -0.29 -61.04 24.95
N ARG A 12 -1.01 -61.28 23.85
CA ARG A 12 -1.44 -62.57 23.27
C ARG A 12 -2.78 -63.09 23.82
N GLY A 13 -3.74 -63.11 22.89
CA GLY A 13 -4.70 -64.18 22.65
C GLY A 13 -5.34 -63.85 21.29
N ALA A 14 -4.88 -64.34 20.13
CA ALA A 14 -4.89 -65.73 19.64
C ALA A 14 -6.24 -66.41 19.90
N ALA A 15 -6.98 -66.95 18.93
CA ALA A 15 -6.84 -67.05 17.49
C ALA A 15 -8.17 -67.65 16.96
N LEU A 16 -8.29 -67.68 15.62
CA LEU A 16 -8.91 -68.78 14.87
C LEU A 16 -10.45 -68.78 14.70
N ARG A 17 -10.89 -68.29 13.53
CA ARG A 17 -11.73 -69.03 12.56
C ARG A 17 -11.78 -68.19 11.27
N GLN A 18 -10.81 -68.41 10.38
CA GLN A 18 -10.98 -69.24 9.18
C GLN A 18 -11.76 -68.53 8.06
N ALA A 19 -10.98 -67.90 7.18
CA ALA A 19 -11.12 -67.86 5.73
C ALA A 19 -12.48 -68.28 5.14
N LEU A 20 -13.32 -67.32 4.85
CA LEU A 20 -14.40 -67.29 3.83
C LEU A 20 -15.02 -65.91 4.09
N PHE A 21 -14.65 -64.84 3.40
CA PHE A 21 -15.41 -64.32 2.27
C PHE A 21 -14.59 -63.20 1.60
N LEU A 22 -13.36 -63.50 1.15
CA LEU A 22 -12.70 -62.72 0.09
C LEU A 22 -13.34 -63.09 -1.25
N ARG A 23 -14.59 -62.69 -1.49
CA ARG A 23 -15.20 -62.76 -2.83
C ARG A 23 -16.44 -61.90 -2.97
N ASN A 24 -16.42 -60.63 -2.53
CA ASN A 24 -17.54 -59.72 -2.80
C ASN A 24 -17.09 -58.24 -2.89
N TRP A 25 -15.89 -58.00 -3.41
CA TRP A 25 -15.57 -56.71 -4.03
C TRP A 25 -15.90 -56.85 -5.53
N LEU A 26 -16.54 -55.82 -6.11
CA LEU A 26 -16.73 -55.56 -7.56
C LEU A 26 -18.03 -56.01 -8.25
N VAL A 27 -19.24 -55.69 -7.77
CA VAL A 27 -20.41 -55.50 -8.69
C VAL A 27 -21.49 -54.51 -8.20
N LEU A 28 -21.20 -53.52 -7.33
CA LEU A 28 -22.17 -52.44 -7.07
C LEU A 28 -21.54 -51.07 -7.26
N ALA A 29 -21.03 -50.89 -8.48
CA ALA A 29 -20.75 -49.60 -9.06
C ALA A 29 -22.05 -49.00 -9.66
N CYS A 30 -22.10 -47.68 -9.75
CA CYS A 30 -22.76 -46.96 -10.85
C CYS A 30 -24.27 -46.67 -10.84
N LEU A 31 -24.96 -46.47 -9.71
CA LEU A 31 -26.33 -45.93 -9.74
C LEU A 31 -26.64 -44.88 -8.67
N ILE A 32 -25.75 -43.90 -8.51
CA ILE A 32 -26.11 -42.55 -8.04
C ILE A 32 -25.36 -41.51 -8.90
N LEU A 33 -25.43 -41.65 -10.22
CA LEU A 33 -25.22 -40.54 -11.14
C LEU A 33 -26.59 -39.87 -11.36
N GLY A 34 -27.04 -39.15 -10.35
CA GLY A 34 -28.20 -38.26 -10.41
C GLY A 34 -27.72 -36.84 -10.61
N THR A 35 -27.76 -36.40 -11.87
CA THR A 35 -27.42 -35.10 -12.41
C THR A 35 -27.74 -33.89 -11.49
N LEU A 36 -26.70 -33.29 -10.91
CA LEU A 36 -26.67 -31.84 -10.73
C LEU A 36 -25.69 -31.27 -11.76
N ASN A 37 -26.19 -31.03 -12.98
CA ASN A 37 -25.60 -30.02 -13.86
C ASN A 37 -25.95 -28.64 -13.29
N GLY A 38 -25.33 -28.30 -12.16
CA GLY A 38 -25.17 -26.90 -11.79
C GLY A 38 -23.97 -26.40 -12.56
N ALA A 39 -24.19 -25.64 -13.63
CA ALA A 39 -23.12 -24.80 -14.14
C ALA A 39 -22.72 -23.88 -12.99
N VAL A 40 -21.59 -24.16 -12.34
CA VAL A 40 -20.93 -23.17 -11.51
C VAL A 40 -20.46 -22.11 -12.50
N SER A 41 -21.31 -21.11 -12.70
CA SER A 41 -20.91 -19.86 -13.33
C SER A 41 -19.97 -19.20 -12.36
N TRP A 42 -18.67 -19.44 -12.55
CA TRP A 42 -17.66 -18.53 -12.02
C TRP A 42 -17.94 -17.19 -12.70
N ALA A 43 -18.63 -16.30 -11.99
CA ALA A 43 -18.72 -14.93 -12.42
C ALA A 43 -17.28 -14.41 -12.48
N GLU A 44 -16.83 -14.07 -13.68
CA GLU A 44 -15.63 -13.28 -13.86
C GLU A 44 -15.76 -12.06 -12.94
N PRO A 45 -14.74 -11.70 -12.13
CA PRO A 45 -14.81 -10.49 -11.33
C PRO A 45 -15.14 -9.37 -12.31
N ALA A 46 -16.34 -8.80 -12.18
CA ALA A 46 -16.69 -7.62 -12.96
C ALA A 46 -15.59 -6.59 -12.68
N GLU A 47 -14.97 -6.06 -13.74
CA GLU A 47 -14.07 -4.92 -13.57
C GLU A 47 -14.81 -3.91 -12.69
N PRO A 48 -14.23 -3.52 -11.54
CA PRO A 48 -14.89 -2.55 -10.70
C PRO A 48 -15.22 -1.34 -11.59
N PRO A 49 -16.44 -0.79 -11.49
CA PRO A 49 -16.77 0.43 -12.23
C PRO A 49 -15.64 1.43 -11.96
N PRO A 50 -15.19 2.20 -12.98
CA PRO A 50 -14.03 3.08 -12.86
C PRO A 50 -14.12 3.78 -11.53
N SER A 51 -13.20 3.42 -10.63
CA SER A 51 -13.30 3.78 -9.23
C SER A 51 -13.50 5.29 -9.19
N ALA A 52 -14.49 5.75 -8.43
CA ALA A 52 -14.58 7.16 -8.14
C ALA A 52 -13.20 7.55 -7.61
N ARG A 53 -12.48 8.39 -8.37
CA ARG A 53 -11.09 8.75 -8.13
C ARG A 53 -10.95 9.06 -6.64
N SER A 54 -9.96 8.48 -5.97
CA SER A 54 -9.84 8.54 -4.49
C SER A 54 -9.73 9.96 -3.94
N PHE A 55 -9.47 10.92 -4.82
CA PHE A 55 -9.45 12.35 -4.60
C PHE A 55 -10.07 13.09 -5.78
N GLN A 56 -10.47 14.34 -5.55
CA GLN A 56 -10.93 15.24 -6.61
C GLN A 56 -10.06 16.49 -6.68
N VAL A 57 -9.83 17.02 -7.89
CA VAL A 57 -9.22 18.34 -8.05
C VAL A 57 -10.13 19.38 -7.41
N GLY A 58 -9.56 20.23 -6.56
CA GLY A 58 -10.28 21.18 -5.71
C GLY A 58 -10.59 20.66 -4.31
N GLU A 59 -10.35 19.38 -4.02
CA GLU A 59 -10.51 18.83 -2.66
C GLU A 59 -9.51 19.48 -1.70
N GLN A 60 -9.99 19.77 -0.49
CA GLN A 60 -9.16 20.22 0.62
C GLN A 60 -9.51 19.46 1.90
N LEU A 61 -8.48 18.97 2.59
CA LEU A 61 -8.58 18.31 3.88
C LEU A 61 -7.78 19.12 4.91
N THR A 62 -8.41 19.41 6.04
CA THR A 62 -7.79 20.16 7.14
C THR A 62 -7.79 19.29 8.40
N TYR A 63 -6.64 19.16 9.03
CA TYR A 63 -6.43 18.32 10.21
C TYR A 63 -5.80 19.09 11.36
N ASP A 64 -6.25 18.81 12.57
CA ASP A 64 -5.60 19.26 13.80
C ASP A 64 -4.54 18.26 14.24
N ILE A 65 -3.30 18.72 14.40
CA ILE A 65 -2.19 17.92 14.92
C ILE A 65 -2.16 18.13 16.43
N SER A 66 -2.37 17.07 17.22
CA SER A 66 -2.45 17.16 18.69
C SER A 66 -1.51 16.19 19.39
N TRP A 67 -0.95 16.61 20.52
CA TRP A 67 -0.13 15.79 21.41
C TRP A 67 -0.49 16.10 22.87
N LEU A 68 -0.70 15.05 23.68
CA LEU A 68 -1.09 15.17 25.10
C LEU A 68 -2.22 16.20 25.35
N ASN A 69 -3.34 16.04 24.65
CA ASN A 69 -4.53 16.92 24.68
C ASN A 69 -4.29 18.38 24.25
N ILE A 70 -3.10 18.72 23.76
CA ILE A 70 -2.77 20.04 23.24
C ILE A 70 -2.73 19.96 21.71
N THR A 71 -3.55 20.76 21.02
CA THR A 71 -3.44 20.92 19.57
C THR A 71 -2.20 21.76 19.25
N ALA A 72 -1.20 21.12 18.66
CA ALA A 72 0.09 21.70 18.34
C ALA A 72 0.08 22.53 17.05
N GLY A 73 -0.75 22.15 16.09
CA GLY A 73 -0.72 22.73 14.75
C GLY A 73 -1.90 22.29 13.89
N THR A 74 -1.90 22.77 12.65
CA THR A 74 -2.87 22.42 11.62
C THR A 74 -2.12 21.95 10.38
N ALA A 75 -2.56 20.84 9.79
CA ALA A 75 -2.16 20.40 8.46
C ALA A 75 -3.28 20.66 7.46
N VAL A 76 -2.94 21.17 6.28
CA VAL A 76 -3.88 21.39 5.18
C VAL A 76 -3.34 20.68 3.95
N MET A 77 -4.16 19.83 3.35
CA MET A 77 -3.87 19.11 2.12
C MET A 77 -4.84 19.56 1.04
N VAL A 78 -4.33 19.94 -0.13
CA VAL A 78 -5.11 20.43 -1.27
C VAL A 78 -4.70 19.67 -2.52
N VAL A 79 -5.69 19.29 -3.33
CA VAL A 79 -5.45 18.85 -4.71
C VAL A 79 -5.77 19.99 -5.66
N SER A 80 -4.80 20.43 -6.44
CA SER A 80 -4.97 21.46 -7.46
C SER A 80 -4.68 20.93 -8.86
N ASP A 81 -5.27 21.55 -9.87
CA ASP A 81 -4.88 21.35 -11.27
C ASP A 81 -3.44 21.84 -11.47
N ALA A 82 -2.63 21.06 -12.21
CA ALA A 82 -1.25 21.40 -12.56
C ALA A 82 -1.05 21.55 -14.08
N GLY A 83 -2.12 21.54 -14.86
CA GLY A 83 -2.08 21.66 -16.32
C GLY A 83 -1.82 20.31 -17.00
N MET A 84 -1.13 20.36 -18.13
CA MET A 84 -0.88 19.21 -18.98
C MET A 84 0.62 19.10 -19.31
N ASP A 85 1.12 17.86 -19.41
CA ASP A 85 2.38 17.51 -20.06
C ASP A 85 2.06 16.79 -21.38
N GLY A 86 2.12 17.54 -22.49
CA GLY A 86 1.54 17.11 -23.76
C GLY A 86 0.02 16.96 -23.62
N ASP A 87 -0.49 15.75 -23.86
CA ASP A 87 -1.92 15.41 -23.71
C ASP A 87 -2.24 14.80 -22.33
N ARG A 88 -1.24 14.66 -21.44
CA ARG A 88 -1.39 14.01 -20.14
C ARG A 88 -1.72 15.03 -19.06
N PRO A 89 -2.87 14.91 -18.36
CA PRO A 89 -3.20 15.80 -17.25
C PRO A 89 -2.27 15.57 -16.07
N LEU A 90 -1.95 16.65 -15.36
CA LEU A 90 -1.17 16.64 -14.14
C LEU A 90 -2.01 17.19 -12.98
N ALA A 91 -1.87 16.57 -11.81
CA ALA A 91 -2.39 17.12 -10.57
C ALA A 91 -1.23 17.55 -9.67
N LYS A 92 -1.47 18.56 -8.84
CA LYS A 92 -0.55 18.98 -7.80
C LYS A 92 -1.16 18.77 -6.42
N LEU A 93 -0.49 17.96 -5.61
CA LEU A 93 -0.81 17.69 -4.23
C LEU A 93 -0.01 18.65 -3.35
N ILE A 94 -0.69 19.53 -2.62
CA ILE A 94 -0.08 20.56 -1.79
C ILE A 94 -0.41 20.23 -0.33
N THR A 95 0.62 20.02 0.49
CA THR A 95 0.47 19.82 1.93
C THR A 95 1.21 20.90 2.68
N THR A 96 0.52 21.56 3.61
CA THR A 96 1.13 22.51 4.54
C THR A 96 0.95 22.03 5.97
N ALA A 97 1.91 22.34 6.84
CA ALA A 97 1.80 22.10 8.28
C ALA A 97 2.30 23.33 9.03
N GLN A 98 1.45 23.87 9.90
CA GLN A 98 1.74 25.11 10.64
C GLN A 98 1.49 24.91 12.13
N SER A 99 2.40 25.38 12.97
CA SER A 99 2.20 25.40 14.43
C SER A 99 1.19 26.47 14.82
N ARG A 100 0.37 26.19 15.84
CA ARG A 100 -0.55 27.20 16.40
C ARG A 100 0.24 28.32 17.08
N PRO A 101 -0.30 29.56 17.19
CA PRO A 101 0.41 30.69 17.79
C PRO A 101 1.01 30.41 19.18
N ALA A 102 0.30 29.69 20.04
CA ALA A 102 0.78 29.31 21.38
C ALA A 102 2.03 28.41 21.35
N ILE A 103 2.20 27.62 20.29
CA ILE A 103 3.32 26.69 20.09
C ILE A 103 4.46 27.38 19.36
N SER A 104 4.13 28.26 18.41
CA SER A 104 5.08 29.03 17.63
C SER A 104 6.01 29.91 18.46
N ALA A 105 5.63 30.27 19.70
CA ALA A 105 6.46 31.04 20.60
C ALA A 105 7.75 30.32 21.02
N PHE A 106 7.75 29.00 21.10
CA PHE A 106 8.92 28.20 21.46
C PHE A 106 9.46 27.36 20.29
N PHE A 107 8.59 26.92 19.39
CA PHE A 107 9.00 26.14 18.21
C PHE A 107 8.06 26.41 17.01
N PRO A 108 8.36 27.43 16.18
CA PRO A 108 7.55 27.72 15.00
C PRO A 108 7.75 26.66 13.91
N VAL A 109 6.65 26.18 13.34
CA VAL A 109 6.62 25.27 12.19
C VAL A 109 5.83 25.92 11.07
N ASN A 110 6.40 25.91 9.86
CA ASN A 110 5.73 26.33 8.63
C ASN A 110 6.29 25.53 7.44
N ASN A 111 5.84 24.28 7.34
CA ASN A 111 6.26 23.38 6.28
C ASN A 111 5.30 23.46 5.10
N ARG A 112 5.86 23.25 3.90
CA ARG A 112 5.11 23.12 2.66
C ARG A 112 5.75 22.06 1.77
N VAL A 113 4.93 21.14 1.29
CA VAL A 113 5.31 20.09 0.37
C VAL A 113 4.40 20.17 -0.85
N GLU A 114 4.98 20.15 -2.04
CA GLU A 114 4.24 20.14 -3.31
C GLU A 114 4.69 18.95 -4.14
N SER A 115 3.78 18.06 -4.52
CA SER A 115 4.04 16.94 -5.43
C SER A 115 3.23 17.11 -6.70
N ILE A 116 3.88 17.03 -7.85
CA ILE A 116 3.21 16.93 -9.16
C ILE A 116 3.14 15.46 -9.52
N VAL A 117 1.94 14.98 -9.83
CA VAL A 117 1.64 13.58 -10.08
C VAL A 117 0.82 13.41 -11.35
N ASP A 118 0.95 12.24 -11.97
CA ASP A 118 -0.03 11.74 -12.93
C ASP A 118 -1.30 11.31 -12.15
N PRO A 119 -2.46 11.93 -12.36
CA PRO A 119 -3.67 11.65 -11.58
C PRO A 119 -4.35 10.32 -11.94
N ALA A 120 -3.90 9.61 -12.99
CA ALA A 120 -4.36 8.26 -13.32
C ALA A 120 -3.58 7.18 -12.55
N THR A 121 -2.27 7.40 -12.32
CA THR A 121 -1.39 6.41 -11.66
C THR A 121 -0.92 6.82 -10.27
N LEU A 122 -1.14 8.09 -9.90
CA LEU A 122 -0.59 8.78 -8.73
C LEU A 122 0.94 8.83 -8.67
N LEU A 123 1.65 8.38 -9.71
CA LEU A 123 3.10 8.40 -9.71
C LEU A 123 3.61 9.84 -9.74
N PRO A 124 4.56 10.18 -8.85
CA PRO A 124 5.13 11.51 -8.81
C PRO A 124 6.12 11.72 -9.95
N GLU A 125 6.19 12.96 -10.41
CA GLU A 125 7.20 13.46 -11.36
C GLU A 125 8.15 14.44 -10.68
N HIS A 126 7.62 15.23 -9.74
CA HIS A 126 8.38 16.28 -9.07
C HIS A 126 7.82 16.56 -7.67
N LEU A 127 8.68 16.48 -6.66
CA LEU A 127 8.38 16.84 -5.28
C LEU A 127 9.28 18.00 -4.84
N LEU A 128 8.68 19.05 -4.30
CA LEU A 128 9.38 20.13 -3.62
C LEU A 128 9.00 20.16 -2.14
N PHE A 129 9.99 19.95 -1.28
CA PHE A 129 9.83 19.98 0.18
C PHE A 129 10.51 21.23 0.75
N LYS A 130 9.71 22.21 1.17
CA LYS A 130 10.17 23.39 1.93
C LYS A 130 9.89 23.20 3.41
N ARG A 131 10.94 22.95 4.19
CA ARG A 131 10.86 22.74 5.64
C ARG A 131 11.33 23.97 6.41
N ARG A 132 10.50 24.48 7.32
CA ARG A 132 10.82 25.61 8.20
C ARG A 132 10.39 25.26 9.61
N GLU A 133 11.36 24.86 10.44
CA GLU A 133 11.12 24.32 11.78
C GLU A 133 12.11 24.95 12.76
N GLY A 134 11.61 25.79 13.65
CA GLY A 134 12.42 26.59 14.55
C GLY A 134 13.45 27.43 13.80
N LYS A 135 14.73 27.19 14.08
CA LYS A 135 15.86 27.86 13.41
C LYS A 135 16.29 27.16 12.12
N LYS A 136 15.82 25.94 11.86
CA LYS A 136 16.24 25.14 10.70
C LYS A 136 15.37 25.46 9.49
N LYS A 137 16.02 25.65 8.35
CA LYS A 137 15.38 25.85 7.05
C LYS A 137 16.07 24.95 6.05
N GLU A 138 15.29 24.17 5.31
CA GLU A 138 15.82 23.26 4.32
C GLU A 138 14.82 23.16 3.17
N ASP A 139 15.35 23.18 1.94
CA ASP A 139 14.60 22.93 0.72
C ASP A 139 15.24 21.71 0.04
N ILE A 140 14.40 20.75 -0.33
CA ILE A 140 14.81 19.55 -1.08
C ILE A 140 13.85 19.38 -2.26
N GLU A 141 14.43 19.15 -3.43
CA GLU A 141 13.71 18.87 -4.66
C GLU A 141 14.00 17.43 -5.08
N TYR A 142 12.98 16.69 -5.51
CA TYR A 142 13.10 15.36 -6.09
C TYR A 142 12.44 15.37 -7.46
N ARG A 143 13.14 14.87 -8.48
CA ARG A 143 12.62 14.65 -9.82
C ARG A 143 12.64 13.16 -10.11
N PHE A 144 11.48 12.61 -10.37
CA PHE A 144 11.27 11.17 -10.51
C PHE A 144 11.29 10.78 -11.98
N HIS A 145 12.28 9.98 -12.38
CA HIS A 145 12.39 9.45 -13.73
C HIS A 145 11.88 8.00 -13.73
N GLN A 146 10.57 7.82 -13.59
CA GLN A 146 9.92 6.51 -13.40
C GLN A 146 10.31 5.48 -14.48
N LYS A 147 10.49 5.92 -15.73
CA LYS A 147 10.91 5.06 -16.86
C LYS A 147 12.36 4.61 -16.77
N GLU A 148 13.22 5.47 -16.22
CA GLU A 148 14.65 5.23 -16.10
C GLU A 148 14.98 4.49 -14.81
N GLY A 149 14.05 4.44 -13.85
CA GLY A 149 14.30 3.85 -12.54
C GLY A 149 15.24 4.70 -11.69
N THR A 150 15.24 6.02 -11.88
CA THR A 150 16.14 6.92 -11.14
C THR A 150 15.44 8.14 -10.59
N VAL A 151 15.93 8.69 -9.49
CA VAL A 151 15.47 9.95 -8.89
C VAL A 151 16.63 10.94 -8.79
N THR A 152 16.44 12.15 -9.29
CA THR A 152 17.39 13.26 -9.08
C THR A 152 16.97 14.04 -7.84
N VAL A 153 17.89 14.21 -6.89
CA VAL A 153 17.70 14.95 -5.65
C VAL A 153 18.55 16.20 -5.67
N VAL A 154 17.93 17.37 -5.47
CA VAL A 154 18.64 18.64 -5.30
C VAL A 154 18.47 19.10 -3.87
N LYS A 155 19.58 19.27 -3.15
CA LYS A 155 19.59 19.66 -1.74
C LYS A 155 20.81 20.53 -1.45
N GLY A 156 20.58 21.72 -0.89
CA GLY A 156 21.68 22.61 -0.48
C GLY A 156 22.63 23.00 -1.62
N GLY A 157 22.14 23.06 -2.86
CA GLY A 157 22.93 23.34 -4.06
C GLY A 157 23.68 22.13 -4.64
N ALA A 158 23.68 20.99 -3.95
CA ALA A 158 24.19 19.73 -4.48
C ALA A 158 23.09 18.99 -5.25
N THR A 159 23.48 18.27 -6.30
CA THR A 159 22.60 17.40 -7.09
C THR A 159 23.15 15.98 -7.06
N GLU A 160 22.30 15.01 -6.78
CA GLU A 160 22.62 13.58 -6.77
C GLU A 160 21.54 12.82 -7.55
N THR A 161 21.93 11.75 -8.25
CA THR A 161 20.98 10.84 -8.88
C THR A 161 21.11 9.48 -8.21
N LEU A 162 19.98 8.92 -7.80
CA LEU A 162 19.88 7.65 -7.09
C LEU A 162 19.01 6.69 -7.89
N GLU A 163 19.32 5.40 -7.80
CA GLU A 163 18.45 4.33 -8.32
C GLU A 163 17.18 4.21 -7.47
N MET A 164 16.05 3.93 -8.11
CA MET A 164 14.78 3.62 -7.47
C MET A 164 14.01 2.54 -8.22
N SER A 165 13.15 1.81 -7.51
CA SER A 165 12.28 0.85 -8.18
C SER A 165 11.15 1.57 -8.94
N PRO A 166 10.76 1.10 -10.13
CA PRO A 166 9.58 1.62 -10.82
C PRO A 166 8.34 1.56 -9.91
N GLY A 167 7.50 2.61 -9.96
CA GLY A 167 6.33 2.70 -9.10
C GLY A 167 6.61 3.30 -7.72
N THR A 168 7.83 3.79 -7.47
CA THR A 168 8.17 4.49 -6.22
C THR A 168 7.29 5.72 -6.06
N GLN A 169 6.62 5.80 -4.90
CA GLN A 169 5.81 6.93 -4.48
C GLN A 169 6.63 7.89 -3.62
N ASP A 170 6.29 9.17 -3.66
CA ASP A 170 6.79 10.16 -2.73
C ASP A 170 5.94 10.23 -1.45
N VAL A 171 6.34 11.08 -0.51
CA VAL A 171 5.71 11.16 0.82
C VAL A 171 4.24 11.60 0.80
N ILE A 172 3.80 12.29 -0.27
CA ILE A 172 2.43 12.80 -0.39
C ILE A 172 1.60 11.90 -1.30
N SER A 173 2.11 11.59 -2.48
CA SER A 173 1.49 10.65 -3.43
C SER A 173 1.22 9.29 -2.79
N CYS A 174 2.10 8.78 -1.92
CA CYS A 174 1.87 7.51 -1.24
C CYS A 174 0.62 7.52 -0.34
N LEU A 175 0.27 8.67 0.27
CA LEU A 175 -0.93 8.79 1.08
C LEU A 175 -2.20 8.75 0.22
N TYR A 176 -2.20 9.44 -0.91
CA TYR A 176 -3.32 9.40 -1.86
C TYR A 176 -3.45 8.04 -2.54
N PHE A 177 -2.31 7.37 -2.79
CA PHE A 177 -2.27 6.02 -3.33
C PHE A 177 -2.85 5.02 -2.33
N ALA A 178 -2.47 5.11 -1.05
CA ALA A 178 -3.05 4.28 0.00
C ALA A 178 -4.57 4.53 0.20
N ARG A 179 -5.06 5.72 -0.15
CA ARG A 179 -6.50 6.06 -0.08
C ARG A 179 -7.31 5.54 -1.28
N SER A 180 -6.66 5.18 -2.40
CA SER A 180 -7.34 4.55 -3.55
C SER A 180 -7.52 3.05 -3.45
N GLU A 181 -6.88 2.41 -2.47
CA GLU A 181 -6.98 0.98 -2.20
C GLU A 181 -8.08 0.63 -1.20
#